data_AF-A0A3C1UG68-F1
#
_entry.id   AF-A0A3C1UG68-F1
#
_cell.length_a   1.000
_cell.length_b   1.000
_cell.length_c   1.000
_cell.angle_alpha   90.00
_cell.angle_beta   90.00
_cell.angle_gamma   90.00
#
_symmetry.space_group_name_H-M   'P 1'
#
loop_
_entity.id
_entity.type
_entity.pdbx_description
1 polymer ?
#
loop_
_entity_poly.entity_id
_entity_poly.type
_entity_poly.pdbx_seq_one_letter_code
_entity_poly.pdbx_strand_id
1 'polypeptide(L)' 'MKKEITTHTLPNGLKLVHVPAAQRVGWCGLIINAGSRDDHASRLGLAHFVEHTIFKG' A
#
# COMPACT_ATOMS: atom_id res chain seq x y z
N MET A 1 8.11 -23.36 -10.26
CA MET A 1 7.03 -22.78 -11.09
C MET A 1 7.06 -21.27 -10.88
N LYS A 2 7.28 -20.44 -11.92
CA LYS A 2 7.22 -18.97 -11.77
C LYS A 2 5.77 -18.59 -11.48
N LYS A 3 5.53 -17.81 -10.42
CA LYS A 3 4.21 -17.23 -10.17
C LYS A 3 3.99 -16.12 -11.19
N GLU A 4 2.93 -16.23 -11.98
CA GLU A 4 2.55 -15.20 -12.94
C GLU A 4 1.94 -14.03 -12.18
N ILE A 5 2.53 -12.84 -12.35
CA ILE A 5 2.06 -11.61 -11.70
C ILE A 5 1.05 -10.97 -12.64
N THR A 6 -0.18 -10.78 -12.17
CA THR A 6 -1.23 -10.06 -12.90
C THR A 6 -1.33 -8.63 -12.37
N THR A 7 -1.40 -7.66 -13.27
CA THR A 7 -1.55 -6.25 -12.90
C THR A 7 -2.76 -5.67 -13.61
N HIS A 8 -3.45 -4.74 -12.94
CA HIS A 8 -4.58 -4.00 -13.51
C HIS A 8 -4.58 -2.57 -12.97
N THR A 9 -4.97 -1.61 -13.80
CA THR A 9 -5.14 -0.21 -13.38
C THR A 9 -6.60 0.16 -13.50
N LEU A 10 -7.19 0.56 -12.37
CA LEU A 10 -8.58 1.02 -12.31
C LEU A 10 -8.73 2.40 -12.99
N PRO A 11 -9.96 2.82 -13.37
CA PRO A 11 -10.19 4.11 -14.01
C PRO A 11 -9.73 5.34 -13.20
N ASN A 12 -9.63 5.20 -11.87
CA ASN A 12 -9.12 6.25 -10.97
C ASN A 12 -7.59 6.26 -10.82
N GLY A 13 -6.87 5.39 -11.53
CA GLY A 13 -5.41 5.28 -11.49
C GLY A 13 -4.84 4.32 -10.44
N LEU A 14 -5.67 3.73 -9.56
CA LEU A 14 -5.18 2.74 -8.58
C LEU A 14 -4.69 1.48 -9.30
N LYS A 15 -3.49 1.02 -8.92
CA LYS A 15 -2.86 -0.18 -9.49
C LYS A 15 -3.07 -1.38 -8.56
N LEU A 16 -3.71 -2.42 -9.10
CA LEU A 16 -3.80 -3.73 -8.50
C LEU A 16 -2.64 -4.60 -8.97
N VAL A 17 -1.98 -5.28 -8.04
CA VAL A 17 -0.97 -6.31 -8.31
C VAL A 17 -1.43 -7.57 -7.61
N HIS A 18 -1.67 -8.63 -8.37
CA HIS A 18 -2.14 -9.90 -7.85
C HIS A 18 -1.15 -11.02 -8.21
N VAL A 19 -0.76 -11.77 -7.19
CA VAL A 19 0.12 -12.92 -7.30
C VAL A 19 -0.63 -14.15 -6.81
N PRO A 20 -1.10 -15.04 -7.70
CA PRO A 20 -1.82 -16.23 -7.32
C PRO A 20 -1.01 -17.11 -6.36
N ALA A 21 -1.66 -17.60 -5.31
CA ALA A 21 -1.07 -18.51 -4.35
C ALA A 21 -2.09 -19.58 -3.94
N ALA A 22 -1.71 -20.85 -4.07
CA ALA A 22 -2.50 -21.98 -3.57
C ALA A 22 -2.30 -22.15 -2.05
N GLN A 23 -2.65 -21.13 -1.28
CA GLN A 23 -2.54 -21.09 0.18
C GLN A 23 -3.92 -20.88 0.79
N ARG A 24 -4.12 -21.38 2.01
CA ARG A 24 -5.39 -21.18 2.74
C ARG A 24 -5.56 -19.76 3.31
N VAL A 25 -4.48 -18.97 3.32
CA VAL A 25 -4.44 -17.60 3.82
C VAL A 25 -4.10 -16.66 2.67
N GLY A 26 -4.91 -15.61 2.51
CA GLY A 26 -4.64 -14.51 1.60
C GLY A 26 -3.84 -13.40 2.28
N TRP A 27 -2.92 -12.79 1.54
CA TRP A 27 -2.19 -11.60 1.96
C TRP A 27 -2.62 -10.43 1.08
N CYS A 28 -2.99 -9.32 1.70
CA CYS A 28 -3.35 -8.08 1.02
C CYS A 28 -2.60 -6.93 1.69
N GLY A 29 -2.11 -6.00 0.89
CA GLY A 29 -1.44 -4.81 1.35
C GLY A 29 -1.76 -3.62 0.45
N LEU A 30 -1.67 -2.43 1.01
CA LEU A 30 -1.82 -1.17 0.30
C LEU A 30 -0.48 -0.44 0.30
N ILE A 31 -0.04 0.00 -0.87
CA ILE A 31 1.17 0.80 -1.02
C ILE A 31 0.75 2.20 -1.45
N ILE A 32 1.14 3.19 -0.66
CA ILE A 32 0.94 4.60 -0.96
C ILE A 32 2.30 5.20 -1.25
N ASN A 33 2.40 5.96 -2.34
CA ASN A 33 3.60 6.71 -2.68
C ASN A 33 3.67 8.01 -1.85
N ALA A 34 3.89 7.86 -0.55
CA ALA A 34 4.02 8.95 0.41
C ALA A 34 4.99 8.56 1.53
N GLY A 35 5.66 9.54 2.13
CA GLY A 35 6.51 9.37 3.30
C GLY A 35 6.98 10.69 3.89
N SER A 36 7.96 10.66 4.81
CA SER A 36 8.48 11.86 5.49
C SER A 36 9.06 12.91 4.54
N ARG A 37 9.48 12.51 3.33
CA ARG A 37 9.90 13.43 2.26
C ARG A 37 8.78 14.37 1.83
N ASP A 38 7.54 13.91 1.91
CA ASP A 38 6.34 14.62 1.48
C ASP A 38 5.68 15.38 2.66
N ASP A 39 6.25 15.30 3.87
CA ASP A 39 5.78 16.05 5.01
C ASP A 39 5.95 17.56 4.73
N HIS A 40 4.89 18.32 4.96
CA HIS A 40 4.97 19.77 4.92
C HIS A 40 5.93 20.27 6.01
N ALA A 41 6.68 21.35 5.74
CA ALA A 41 7.66 21.89 6.68
C ALA A 41 7.07 22.23 8.07
N SER A 42 5.79 22.59 8.12
CA SER A 42 5.07 22.87 9.37
C SER A 42 4.41 21.65 10.03
N ARG A 43 4.56 20.44 9.47
CA ARG A 43 3.90 19.18 9.90
C ARG A 43 4.86 17.99 9.79
N LEU A 44 6.11 18.19 10.19
CA LEU A 44 7.11 17.11 10.22
C LEU A 44 6.64 15.95 11.11
N GLY A 45 6.85 14.72 10.65
CA GLY A 45 6.46 13.51 11.38
C GLY A 45 5.03 13.06 11.12
N LEU A 46 4.31 13.69 10.19
CA LEU A 46 2.93 13.32 9.87
C LEU A 46 2.86 11.91 9.28
N ALA A 47 3.77 11.54 8.38
CA ALA A 47 3.82 10.18 7.84
C ALA A 47 3.95 9.11 8.95
N HIS A 48 4.85 9.34 9.91
CA HIS A 48 5.06 8.46 11.07
C HIS A 48 3.85 8.45 12.01
N PHE A 49 3.23 9.60 12.24
CA PHE A 49 2.01 9.70 13.03
C PHE A 49 0.87 8.89 12.41
N VAL A 50 0.68 8.98 11.09
CA VAL A 50 -0.34 8.21 10.34
C VAL A 50 -0.08 6.70 10.46
N GLU A 51 1.16 6.25 10.24
CA GLU A 51 1.54 4.84 10.41
C GLU A 51 1.13 4.29 11.79
N HIS A 52 1.38 5.05 12.85
CA HIS A 52 1.02 4.64 14.21
C HIS A 52 -0.46 4.73 14.53
N THR A 53 -1.26 5.43 13.73
CA THR A 53 -2.66 5.74 14.07
C THR A 53 -3.69 5.12 13.13
N ILE A 54 -3.28 4.63 11.94
CA ILE A 54 -4.19 4.12 10.90
C ILE A 54 -5.05 2.90 11.34
N PHE A 55 -4.63 2.18 12.38
CA PHE A 55 -5.35 1.02 12.93
C PHE A 55 -5.97 1.27 14.30
N LYS A 56 -6.10 2.54 14.73
CA LYS A 56 -6.63 2.87 16.06
C LYS A 56 -8.16 3.03 16.14
N GLY A 57 -8.88 2.83 15.04
CA GLY A 57 -10.35 2.88 14.99
C GLY A 57 -10.87 4.02 14.14
#